data_AF-A0A2N2G2U3-F1
#
_entry.id   AF-A0A2N2G2U3-F1
#
_cell.length_a   1.000
_cell.length_b   1.000
_cell.length_c   1.000
_cell.angle_alpha   90.00
_cell.angle_beta   90.00
_cell.angle_gamma   90.00
#
_symmetry.space_group_name_H-M   'P 1'
#
loop_
_entity.id
_entity.type
_entity.pdbx_description
1 polymer ?
#
loop_
_entity_poly.entity_id
_entity_poly.type
_entity_poly.pdbx_seq_one_letter_code
_entity_poly.pdbx_strand_id
1 'polypeptide(L)' 'MSAGKRFRDALKAETPLQIVGAVNAYSALQATKVGYKALY' A
#
# COMPACT_ATOMS: atom_id res chain seq x y z
N MET A 1 4.16 2.34 15.62
CA MET A 1 4.19 3.06 14.33
C MET A 1 2.79 3.03 13.72
N SER A 2 2.17 4.18 13.41
CA SER A 2 0.78 4.23 12.91
C SER A 2 0.66 3.97 11.41
N ALA A 3 -0.53 3.61 10.93
CA ALA A 3 -0.81 3.42 9.50
C ALA A 3 -0.51 4.68 8.67
N GLY A 4 -0.91 5.86 9.18
CA GLY A 4 -0.60 7.13 8.52
C GLY A 4 0.90 7.45 8.44
N LYS A 5 1.69 7.05 9.46
CA LYS A 5 3.16 7.18 9.38
C LYS A 5 3.74 6.27 8.28
N ARG A 6 3.31 5.00 8.21
CA ARG A 6 3.74 4.06 7.17
C ARG A 6 3.44 4.56 5.76
N PHE A 7 2.26 5.14 5.54
CA PHE A 7 1.88 5.71 4.25
C PHE A 7 2.79 6.88 3.85
N ARG A 8 3.06 7.81 4.77
CA ARG A 8 3.99 8.92 4.51
C ARG A 8 5.43 8.46 4.27
N ASP A 9 5.87 7.41 4.94
CA ASP A 9 7.18 6.81 4.70
C ASP A 9 7.21 6.16 3.29
N ALA A 10 6.13 5.49 2.85
CA ALA A 10 6.02 4.94 1.50
C ALA A 10 6.02 6.01 0.39
N LEU A 11 5.36 7.16 0.62
CA LEU A 11 5.37 8.30 -0.30
C LEU A 11 6.78 8.86 -0.54
N LYS A 12 7.65 8.82 0.49
CA LYS A 12 9.05 9.25 0.34
C LYS A 12 9.91 8.22 -0.37
N ALA A 13 9.57 6.94 -0.24
CA ALA A 13 10.36 5.83 -0.77
C ALA A 13 10.05 5.51 -2.24
N GLU A 14 8.94 6.00 -2.80
CA GLU A 14 8.49 5.66 -4.14
C GLU A 14 7.82 6.86 -4.82
N THR A 15 8.19 7.16 -6.06
CA THR A 15 7.63 8.29 -6.82
C THR A 15 7.44 7.89 -8.30
N PRO A 16 6.19 7.75 -8.79
CA PRO A 16 4.94 7.87 -8.04
C PRO A 16 4.66 6.64 -7.17
N LEU A 17 4.17 6.83 -5.94
CA LEU A 17 3.70 5.73 -5.10
C LEU A 17 2.47 5.08 -5.74
N GLN A 18 2.55 3.78 -6.01
CA GLN A 18 1.40 3.02 -6.52
C GLN A 18 0.42 2.69 -5.39
N ILE A 19 -0.85 3.05 -5.57
CA ILE A 19 -1.95 2.76 -4.62
C ILE A 19 -3.02 1.98 -5.39
N VAL A 20 -3.23 0.71 -5.04
CA VAL A 20 -4.17 -0.18 -5.74
C VAL A 20 -5.45 -0.40 -4.94
N GLY A 21 -6.60 -0.40 -5.63
CA GLY A 21 -7.89 -0.68 -5.01
C GLY A 21 -8.00 -2.15 -4.59
N ALA A 22 -8.47 -2.40 -3.37
CA ALA A 22 -8.71 -3.75 -2.86
C ALA A 22 -10.16 -3.90 -2.38
N VAL A 23 -11.02 -4.46 -3.23
CA VAL A 23 -12.47 -4.64 -2.97
C VAL A 23 -12.77 -5.57 -1.79
N ASN A 24 -11.83 -6.45 -1.42
CA ASN A 24 -11.95 -7.35 -0.28
C ASN A 24 -10.59 -7.70 0.34
N ALA A 25 -10.62 -8.34 1.51
CA ALA A 25 -9.41 -8.74 2.23
C ALA A 25 -8.50 -9.68 1.42
N TYR A 26 -9.07 -10.57 0.60
CA TYR A 26 -8.27 -11.46 -0.25
C TYR A 26 -7.46 -10.67 -1.28
N SER A 27 -8.08 -9.71 -1.97
CA SER A 27 -7.39 -8.84 -2.93
C SER A 27 -6.30 -7.99 -2.28
N ALA A 28 -6.52 -7.50 -1.05
CA ALA A 28 -5.51 -6.78 -0.27
C ALA A 28 -4.28 -7.67 0.05
N LEU A 29 -4.51 -8.94 0.41
CA LEU A 29 -3.44 -9.91 0.64
C LEU A 29 -2.66 -10.22 -0.64
N GLN A 30 -3.33 -10.33 -1.79
CA GLN A 30 -2.64 -10.53 -3.07
C GLN A 30 -1.77 -9.32 -3.43
N ALA A 31 -2.31 -8.11 -3.33
CA ALA A 31 -1.57 -6.87 -3.58
C ALA A 31 -0.32 -6.73 -2.69
N THR A 32 -0.46 -7.11 -1.41
CA THR A 32 0.68 -7.11 -0.47
C THR A 32 1.76 -8.13 -0.88
N LYS A 33 1.37 -9.34 -1.30
CA LYS A 33 2.31 -10.39 -1.74
C LYS A 33 3.13 -10.00 -2.96
N VAL A 34 2.54 -9.24 -3.89
CA VAL A 34 3.23 -8.77 -5.10
C VAL A 34 4.04 -7.48 -4.86
N GLY A 35 4.03 -6.93 -3.64
CA GLY A 35 4.93 -5.86 -3.22
C GLY A 35 4.34 -4.45 -3.22
N TYR A 36 3.03 -4.29 -3.40
CA TYR A 36 2.41 -2.96 -3.26
C TYR A 36 2.53 -2.45 -1.82
N LYS A 37 2.87 -1.17 -1.69
CA LYS A 37 3.12 -0.52 -0.39
C LYS A 37 1.89 0.21 0.18
N ALA A 38 0.86 0.40 -0.63
CA ALA A 38 -0.37 1.10 -0.26
C ALA A 38 -1.60 0.54 -1.00
N LEU A 39 -2.75 0.55 -0.32
CA LEU A 39 -4.05 0.09 -0.84
C LEU A 39 -5.11 1.18 -0.66
N TYR A 40 -6.12 1.18 -1.53
CA TYR A 40 -7.35 1.98 -1.43
C TYR A 40 -8.56 1.08 -1.19
#